data_AF-A0A3G1RIW1-F1
#
_entry.id   AF-A0A3G1RIW1-F1
#
_cell.length_a   1.000
_cell.length_b   1.000
_cell.length_c   1.000
_cell.angle_alpha   90.00
_cell.angle_beta   90.00
_cell.angle_gamma   90.00
#
_symmetry.space_group_name_H-M   'P 1'
#
loop_
_entity.id
_entity.type
_entity.pdbx_description
1 polymer ?
#
loop_
_entity_poly.entity_id
_entity_poly.type
_entity_poly.pdbx_seq_one_letter_code
_entity_poly.pdbx_strand_id
1 'polypeptide(L)'
;MDTIGHIFSGHGFGFNTNILETNVINLAVVIAVVVTVVGDAVRELLKTRKETIVSNLREADNRANEAVEKRNAALKQLEAAQKKALEIREQSRFQAEQEKNMCIKQAEEDSARILQGKTDTIRLQQQKVIEQISQQIVSHALDQVRDKLKTKADDRFHISVNTFKSALLKSALLKKTS
;
A
#
# COMPACT_ATOMS: atom_id res chain seq x y z
N MET A 1 46.40 115.31 -68.29
CA MET A 1 47.43 114.39 -68.78
C MET A 1 47.52 113.20 -67.83
N ASP A 2 46.58 112.27 -68.04
CA ASP A 2 46.87 110.90 -68.49
C ASP A 2 47.59 109.90 -67.54
N THR A 3 46.80 108.91 -67.07
CA THR A 3 47.15 107.46 -66.88
C THR A 3 48.25 107.11 -65.85
N ILE A 4 48.34 105.96 -65.16
CA ILE A 4 47.70 104.62 -65.12
C ILE A 4 47.55 104.26 -63.59
N GLY A 5 46.62 103.46 -63.04
CA GLY A 5 45.49 102.67 -63.53
C GLY A 5 44.97 101.72 -62.41
N HIS A 6 44.35 100.58 -62.75
CA HIS A 6 44.04 99.48 -61.81
C HIS A 6 45.34 98.68 -61.48
N ILE A 7 45.50 97.92 -60.39
CA ILE A 7 44.66 96.83 -59.85
C ILE A 7 44.98 96.63 -58.35
N PHE A 8 43.97 96.68 -57.48
CA PHE A 8 44.00 96.03 -56.15
C PHE A 8 43.05 94.82 -56.17
N SER A 9 43.39 93.81 -56.97
CA SER A 9 42.73 92.51 -56.91
C SER A 9 43.17 91.82 -55.63
N GLY A 10 42.40 92.03 -54.56
CA GLY A 10 42.30 91.02 -53.52
C GLY A 10 42.03 89.67 -54.21
N HIS A 11 42.84 88.66 -53.91
CA HIS A 11 42.58 87.31 -54.37
C HIS A 11 41.30 86.83 -53.69
N GLY A 12 40.16 87.13 -54.30
CA GLY A 12 38.87 86.67 -53.85
C GLY A 12 38.90 85.15 -53.81
N PHE A 13 38.44 84.59 -52.69
CA PHE A 13 38.08 83.18 -52.61
C PHE A 13 36.98 82.93 -53.65
N GLY A 14 37.38 82.49 -54.84
CA GLY A 14 36.46 82.01 -55.85
C GLY A 14 35.84 80.73 -55.34
N PHE A 15 34.64 80.81 -54.75
CA PHE A 15 33.87 79.64 -54.37
C PHE A 15 33.57 78.82 -55.64
N ASN A 16 34.35 77.76 -55.85
CA ASN A 16 34.15 76.85 -56.95
C ASN A 16 32.91 76.00 -56.66
N THR A 17 31.74 76.52 -57.02
CA THR A 17 30.44 75.85 -56.81
C THR A 17 30.42 74.46 -57.43
N ASN A 18 31.18 74.20 -58.49
CA ASN A 18 31.27 72.87 -59.12
C ASN A 18 31.75 71.77 -58.14
N ILE A 19 32.59 72.10 -57.15
CA ILE A 19 33.01 71.14 -56.11
C ILE A 19 31.91 70.93 -55.06
N LEU A 20 31.18 71.98 -54.68
CA LEU A 20 30.10 71.95 -53.68
C LEU A 20 28.75 71.48 -54.22
N GLU A 21 28.50 71.61 -55.52
CA GLU A 21 27.25 71.27 -56.16
C GLU A 21 27.32 69.81 -56.64
N THR A 22 28.23 69.51 -57.56
CA THR A 22 28.34 68.17 -58.18
C THR A 22 28.67 67.07 -57.16
N ASN A 23 29.63 67.28 -56.25
CA ASN A 23 29.99 66.24 -55.28
C ASN A 23 29.00 66.10 -54.12
N VAL A 24 28.41 67.21 -53.63
CA VAL A 24 27.44 67.13 -52.52
C VAL A 24 26.11 66.57 -53.01
N ILE A 25 25.66 66.89 -54.23
CA ILE A 25 24.48 66.25 -54.83
C ILE A 25 24.70 64.74 -54.99
N ASN A 26 25.84 64.32 -55.55
CA ASN A 26 26.15 62.89 -55.68
C ASN A 26 26.21 62.19 -54.30
N LEU A 27 26.89 62.79 -53.31
CA LEU A 27 26.96 62.26 -51.95
C LEU A 27 25.58 62.21 -51.27
N ALA A 28 24.72 63.21 -51.46
CA ALA A 28 23.36 63.24 -50.92
C ALA A 28 22.48 62.13 -51.51
N VAL A 29 22.60 61.86 -52.82
CA VAL A 29 21.92 60.72 -53.47
C VAL A 29 22.42 59.40 -52.92
N VAL A 30 23.75 59.21 -52.79
CA VAL A 30 24.33 58.00 -52.20
C VAL A 30 23.88 57.81 -50.75
N ILE A 31 23.88 58.87 -49.92
CA ILE A 31 23.40 58.83 -48.54
C ILE A 31 21.91 58.47 -48.50
N ALA A 32 21.06 59.03 -49.37
CA ALA A 32 19.64 58.69 -49.41
C ALA A 32 19.39 57.20 -49.74
N VAL A 33 20.14 56.64 -50.69
CA VAL A 33 20.07 55.20 -51.03
C VAL A 33 20.60 54.32 -49.88
N VAL A 34 21.70 54.71 -49.23
CA VAL A 34 22.27 53.96 -48.09
C VAL A 34 21.32 54.01 -46.88
N VAL A 35 20.80 55.19 -46.52
CA VAL A 35 19.90 55.37 -45.37
C VAL A 35 18.59 54.61 -45.56
N THR A 36 18.04 54.55 -46.78
CA THR A 36 16.83 53.75 -47.05
C THR A 36 17.15 52.25 -46.99
N VAL A 37 18.05 51.75 -47.82
CA VAL A 37 18.33 50.29 -47.95
C VAL A 37 18.93 49.70 -46.67
N VAL A 38 19.92 50.36 -46.06
CA VAL A 38 20.58 49.84 -44.83
C VAL A 38 19.76 50.18 -43.59
N GLY A 39 19.09 51.34 -43.56
CA GLY A 39 18.25 51.75 -42.43
C GLY A 39 17.07 50.81 -42.23
N ASP A 40 16.38 50.40 -43.30
CA ASP A 40 15.27 49.44 -43.20
C ASP A 40 15.74 48.07 -42.71
N ALA A 41 16.87 47.56 -43.20
CA ALA A 41 17.46 46.30 -42.75
C ALA A 41 17.85 46.33 -41.25
N VAL A 42 18.49 47.41 -40.78
CA VAL A 42 18.84 47.59 -39.36
C VAL A 42 17.58 47.77 -38.50
N ARG A 43 16.57 48.48 -39.00
CA ARG A 43 15.30 48.69 -38.30
C ARG A 43 14.54 47.38 -38.09
N GLU A 44 14.47 46.52 -39.11
CA GLU A 44 13.81 45.21 -38.97
C GLU A 44 14.61 44.29 -38.02
N LEU A 45 15.95 44.25 -38.10
CA LEU A 45 16.77 43.52 -37.15
C LEU A 45 16.56 43.96 -35.69
N LEU A 46 16.47 45.27 -35.44
CA LEU A 46 16.19 45.82 -34.11
C LEU A 46 14.76 45.50 -33.65
N LYS A 47 13.78 45.54 -34.55
CA LYS A 47 12.39 45.13 -34.28
C LYS A 47 12.31 43.64 -33.92
N THR A 48 12.89 42.76 -34.73
CA THR A 48 12.96 41.31 -34.46
C THR A 48 13.65 41.03 -33.12
N ARG A 49 14.77 41.70 -32.81
CA ARG A 49 15.44 41.56 -31.50
C ARG A 49 14.56 42.03 -30.34
N LYS A 50 13.86 43.17 -30.47
CA LYS A 50 12.93 43.66 -29.46
C LYS A 50 11.78 42.66 -29.22
N GLU A 51 11.18 42.16 -30.29
CA GLU A 51 10.11 41.15 -30.23
C GLU A 51 10.60 39.84 -29.58
N THR A 52 11.80 39.37 -29.94
CA THR A 52 12.43 38.19 -29.33
C THR A 52 12.66 38.38 -27.83
N ILE A 53 13.20 39.53 -27.41
CA ILE A 53 13.44 39.84 -25.99
C ILE A 53 12.12 39.89 -25.21
N VAL A 54 11.09 40.54 -25.75
CA VAL A 54 9.75 40.61 -25.12
C VAL A 54 9.10 39.22 -25.05
N SER A 55 9.26 38.40 -26.09
CA SER A 55 8.76 37.02 -26.10
C SER A 55 9.45 36.17 -25.04
N ASN A 56 10.79 36.18 -25.00
CA ASN A 56 11.58 35.43 -24.04
C ASN A 56 11.29 35.84 -22.59
N LEU A 57 11.07 37.14 -22.34
CA LEU A 57 10.73 37.64 -21.00
C LEU A 57 9.33 37.18 -20.57
N ARG A 58 8.33 37.23 -21.47
CA ARG A 58 6.99 36.69 -21.22
C ARG A 58 7.00 35.19 -20.99
N GLU A 59 7.80 34.45 -21.76
CA GLU A 59 7.92 33.01 -21.59
C GLU A 59 8.61 32.66 -20.25
N ALA A 60 9.65 33.40 -19.86
CA ALA A 60 10.29 33.23 -18.56
C ALA A 60 9.33 33.52 -17.40
N ASP A 61 8.51 34.57 -17.49
CA ASP A 61 7.48 34.91 -16.49
C ASP A 61 6.40 33.82 -16.40
N ASN A 62 5.87 33.36 -17.54
CA ASN A 62 4.91 32.24 -17.59
C ASN A 62 5.48 30.96 -16.95
N ARG A 63 6.71 30.58 -17.30
CA ARG A 63 7.40 29.41 -16.72
C ARG A 63 7.62 29.57 -15.20
N ALA A 64 7.92 30.77 -14.73
CA ALA A 64 8.08 31.06 -13.31
C ALA A 64 6.73 30.93 -12.56
N ASN A 65 5.66 31.49 -13.11
CA ASN A 65 4.30 31.38 -12.56
C ASN A 65 3.84 29.91 -12.52
N GLU A 66 4.01 29.15 -13.60
CA GLU A 66 3.74 27.70 -13.63
C GLU A 66 4.56 26.93 -12.57
N ALA A 67 5.83 27.27 -12.36
CA ALA A 67 6.67 26.61 -11.36
C ALA A 67 6.19 26.92 -9.93
N VAL A 68 5.73 28.14 -9.67
CA VAL A 68 5.11 28.53 -8.39
C VAL A 68 3.79 27.78 -8.16
N GLU A 69 2.93 27.68 -9.17
CA GLU A 69 1.68 26.91 -9.09
C GLU A 69 1.94 25.43 -8.82
N LYS A 70 2.84 24.79 -9.59
CA LYS A 70 3.23 23.39 -9.42
C LYS A 70 3.82 23.14 -8.03
N ARG A 71 4.67 24.05 -7.53
CA ARG A 71 5.20 24.00 -6.15
C ARG A 71 4.09 24.10 -5.10
N ASN A 72 3.14 25.02 -5.26
CA ASN A 72 2.05 25.20 -4.31
C ASN A 72 1.08 24.00 -4.32
N ALA A 73 0.83 23.39 -5.48
CA ALA A 73 0.08 22.15 -5.59
C ALA A 73 0.80 20.97 -4.90
N ALA A 74 2.11 20.82 -5.13
CA ALA A 74 2.91 19.79 -4.48
C ALA A 74 2.98 19.94 -2.95
N LEU A 75 3.06 21.17 -2.44
CA LEU A 75 3.01 21.43 -0.99
C LEU A 75 1.66 21.04 -0.37
N LYS A 76 0.54 21.37 -1.02
CA LYS A 76 -0.80 20.93 -0.57
C LYS A 76 -0.96 19.40 -0.58
N GLN A 77 -0.41 18.74 -1.61
CA GLN A 77 -0.40 17.27 -1.68
C GLN A 77 0.47 16.65 -0.57
N LEU A 78 1.62 17.25 -0.27
CA LEU A 78 2.51 16.82 0.81
C LEU A 78 1.84 16.95 2.18
N GLU A 79 1.18 18.07 2.47
CA GLU A 79 0.44 18.30 3.71
C GLU A 79 -0.71 17.27 3.87
N ALA A 80 -1.49 17.05 2.81
CA ALA A 80 -2.55 16.03 2.82
C ALA A 80 -2.00 14.61 3.01
N ALA A 81 -0.87 14.27 2.40
CA ALA A 81 -0.21 12.99 2.56
C ALA A 81 0.35 12.79 3.98
N GLN A 82 0.95 13.83 4.58
CA GLN A 82 1.42 13.82 5.96
C GLN A 82 0.27 13.61 6.95
N LYS A 83 -0.85 14.34 6.78
CA LYS A 83 -2.04 14.16 7.61
C LYS A 83 -2.58 12.73 7.51
N LYS A 84 -2.73 12.21 6.29
CA LYS A 84 -3.20 10.84 6.06
C LYS A 84 -2.25 9.79 6.64
N ALA A 85 -0.93 10.02 6.59
CA ALA A 85 0.05 9.13 7.20
C ALA A 85 -0.06 9.10 8.74
N LEU A 86 -0.33 10.24 9.38
CA LEU A 86 -0.61 10.31 10.83
C LEU A 86 -1.91 9.59 11.19
N GLU A 87 -2.99 9.82 10.43
CA GLU A 87 -4.28 9.14 10.60
C GLU A 87 -4.11 7.61 10.50
N ILE A 88 -3.43 7.13 9.46
CA ILE A 88 -3.10 5.70 9.29
C ILE A 88 -2.28 5.19 10.48
N ARG A 89 -1.26 5.93 10.95
CA ARG A 89 -0.40 5.47 12.04
C ARG A 89 -1.16 5.25 13.35
N GLU A 90 -2.02 6.19 13.72
CA GLU A 90 -2.84 6.06 14.94
C GLU A 90 -3.92 4.97 14.78
N GLN A 91 -4.55 4.87 13.61
CA GLN A 91 -5.52 3.80 13.33
C GLN A 91 -4.86 2.40 13.33
N SER A 92 -3.65 2.25 12.78
CA SER A 92 -2.88 1.01 12.82
C SER A 92 -2.47 0.65 14.25
N ARG A 93 -2.08 1.62 15.08
CA ARG A 93 -1.76 1.40 16.49
C ARG A 93 -2.98 0.87 17.26
N PHE A 94 -4.15 1.50 17.09
CA PHE A 94 -5.38 1.06 17.73
C PHE A 94 -5.79 -0.35 17.29
N GLN A 95 -5.74 -0.64 15.98
CA GLN A 95 -6.06 -1.96 15.44
C GLN A 95 -5.09 -3.04 15.95
N ALA A 96 -3.79 -2.78 15.99
CA ALA A 96 -2.80 -3.73 16.52
C ALA A 96 -3.00 -4.04 18.01
N GLU A 97 -3.41 -3.04 18.81
CA GLU A 97 -3.75 -3.25 20.22
C GLU A 97 -5.05 -4.04 20.39
N GLN A 98 -6.07 -3.78 19.58
CA GLN A 98 -7.31 -4.57 19.55
C GLN A 98 -7.05 -6.02 19.12
N GLU A 99 -6.31 -6.24 18.03
CA GLU A 99 -5.97 -7.56 17.50
C GLU A 99 -5.14 -8.38 18.51
N LYS A 100 -4.14 -7.75 19.15
CA LYS A 100 -3.39 -8.36 20.26
C LYS A 100 -4.33 -8.83 21.38
N ASN A 101 -5.26 -7.99 21.81
CA ASN A 101 -6.19 -8.31 22.89
C ASN A 101 -7.17 -9.43 22.49
N MET A 102 -7.66 -9.45 21.24
CA MET A 102 -8.47 -10.56 20.72
C MET A 102 -7.67 -11.87 20.65
N CYS A 103 -6.42 -11.83 20.20
CA CYS A 103 -5.54 -12.99 20.12
C CYS A 103 -5.27 -13.60 21.50
N ILE A 104 -4.98 -12.76 22.51
CA ILE A 104 -4.82 -13.20 23.92
C ILE A 104 -6.11 -13.86 24.42
N LYS A 105 -7.26 -13.20 24.26
CA LYS A 105 -8.57 -13.74 24.69
C LYS A 105 -8.89 -15.08 24.03
N GLN A 106 -8.62 -15.23 22.72
CA GLN A 106 -8.83 -16.49 22.01
C GLN A 106 -7.91 -17.59 22.54
N ALA A 107 -6.63 -17.28 22.80
CA ALA A 107 -5.68 -18.24 23.36
C ALA A 107 -6.05 -18.68 24.80
N GLU A 108 -6.61 -17.78 25.62
CA GLU A 108 -7.14 -18.10 26.94
C GLU A 108 -8.37 -19.02 26.87
N GLU A 109 -9.33 -18.73 25.98
CA GLU A 109 -10.51 -19.57 25.73
C GLU A 109 -10.13 -20.96 25.19
N ASP A 110 -9.17 -21.02 24.27
CA ASP A 110 -8.67 -22.28 23.72
C ASP A 110 -7.94 -23.12 24.77
N SER A 111 -7.12 -22.47 25.61
CA SER A 111 -6.45 -23.11 26.76
C SER A 111 -7.47 -23.69 27.75
N ALA A 112 -8.49 -22.92 28.13
CA ALA A 112 -9.56 -23.37 29.02
C ALA A 112 -10.32 -24.57 28.44
N ARG A 113 -10.65 -24.53 27.13
CA ARG A 113 -11.30 -25.61 26.40
C ARG A 113 -10.45 -26.88 26.34
N ILE A 114 -9.12 -26.76 26.15
CA ILE A 114 -8.19 -27.90 26.20
C ILE A 114 -8.12 -28.51 27.60
N LEU A 115 -8.08 -27.68 28.66
CA LEU A 115 -8.06 -28.15 30.06
C LEU A 115 -9.36 -28.86 30.45
N GLN A 116 -10.51 -28.38 29.98
CA GLN A 116 -11.79 -29.05 30.16
C GLN A 116 -11.81 -30.40 29.43
N GLY A 117 -11.48 -30.43 28.13
CA GLY A 117 -11.45 -31.67 27.34
C GLY A 117 -10.47 -32.72 27.89
N LYS A 118 -9.33 -32.28 28.46
CA LYS A 118 -8.40 -33.15 29.21
C LYS A 118 -9.07 -33.78 30.43
N THR A 119 -9.81 -32.99 31.22
CA THR A 119 -10.51 -33.47 32.42
C THR A 119 -11.59 -34.50 32.07
N ASP A 120 -12.38 -34.21 31.03
CA ASP A 120 -13.42 -35.13 30.54
C ASP A 120 -12.82 -36.43 29.99
N THR A 121 -11.69 -36.32 29.25
CA THR A 121 -10.94 -37.50 28.75
C THR A 121 -10.41 -38.35 29.90
N ILE A 122 -9.82 -37.76 30.94
CA ILE A 122 -9.33 -38.49 32.12
C ILE A 122 -10.49 -39.24 32.80
N ARG A 123 -11.64 -38.58 32.97
CA ARG A 123 -12.84 -39.17 33.58
C ARG A 123 -13.36 -40.37 32.78
N LEU A 124 -13.42 -40.25 31.45
CA LEU A 124 -13.83 -41.33 30.56
C LEU A 124 -12.88 -42.52 30.62
N GLN A 125 -11.56 -42.27 30.63
CA GLN A 125 -10.56 -43.34 30.76
C GLN A 125 -10.63 -44.02 32.14
N GLN A 126 -10.86 -43.28 33.22
CA GLN A 126 -11.07 -43.85 34.56
C GLN A 126 -12.28 -44.80 34.57
N GLN A 127 -13.41 -44.38 34.01
CA GLN A 127 -14.60 -45.24 33.90
C GLN A 127 -14.32 -46.51 33.10
N LYS A 128 -13.65 -46.39 31.95
CA LYS A 128 -13.28 -47.51 31.09
C LYS A 128 -12.33 -48.50 31.80
N VAL A 129 -11.35 -48.00 32.56
CA VAL A 129 -10.43 -48.84 33.35
C VAL A 129 -11.17 -49.56 34.48
N ILE A 130 -12.09 -48.89 35.19
CA ILE A 130 -12.93 -49.52 36.22
C ILE A 130 -13.78 -50.64 35.62
N GLU A 131 -14.40 -50.40 34.46
CA GLU A 131 -15.21 -51.41 33.76
C GLU A 131 -14.36 -52.63 33.34
N GLN A 132 -13.19 -52.40 32.74
CA GLN A 132 -12.26 -53.46 32.35
C GLN A 132 -11.78 -54.30 33.56
N ILE A 133 -11.42 -53.65 34.68
CA ILE A 133 -11.02 -54.34 35.92
C ILE A 133 -12.19 -55.13 36.48
N SER A 134 -13.41 -54.58 36.49
CA SER A 134 -14.61 -55.29 36.95
C SER A 134 -14.89 -56.54 36.12
N GLN A 135 -14.80 -56.45 34.79
CA GLN A 135 -14.95 -57.60 33.89
C GLN A 135 -13.87 -58.67 34.15
N GLN A 136 -12.61 -58.28 34.35
CA GLN A 136 -11.53 -59.22 34.69
C GLN A 136 -11.76 -59.91 36.04
N ILE A 137 -12.17 -59.17 37.07
CA ILE A 137 -12.49 -59.72 38.40
C ILE A 137 -13.64 -60.74 38.30
N VAL A 138 -14.71 -60.40 37.57
CA VAL A 138 -15.85 -61.32 37.34
C VAL A 138 -15.40 -62.57 36.59
N SER A 139 -14.58 -62.44 35.54
CA SER A 139 -14.05 -63.60 34.81
C SER A 139 -13.21 -64.50 35.72
N HIS A 140 -12.23 -63.95 36.44
CA HIS A 140 -11.38 -64.73 37.35
C HIS A 140 -12.17 -65.37 38.49
N ALA A 141 -13.20 -64.72 39.03
CA ALA A 141 -14.09 -65.31 40.02
C ALA A 141 -14.89 -66.49 39.44
N LEU A 142 -15.42 -66.36 38.22
CA LEU A 142 -16.12 -67.43 37.52
C LEU A 142 -15.19 -68.61 37.17
N ASP A 143 -13.94 -68.33 36.78
CA ASP A 143 -12.94 -69.36 36.53
C ASP A 143 -12.58 -70.13 37.82
N GLN A 144 -12.33 -69.43 38.93
CA GLN A 144 -12.12 -70.07 40.24
C GLN A 144 -13.32 -70.90 40.71
N VAL A 145 -14.54 -70.42 40.48
CA VAL A 145 -15.77 -71.19 40.77
C VAL A 145 -15.85 -72.43 39.89
N ARG A 146 -15.54 -72.31 38.58
CA ARG A 146 -15.52 -73.44 37.64
C ARG A 146 -14.53 -74.52 38.09
N ASP A 147 -13.32 -74.15 38.51
CA ASP A 147 -12.30 -75.10 38.93
C ASP A 147 -12.57 -75.73 40.31
N LYS A 148 -13.19 -74.97 41.24
CA LYS A 148 -13.74 -75.53 42.48
C LYS A 148 -14.90 -76.50 42.21
N LEU A 149 -15.75 -76.23 41.23
CA LEU A 149 -16.83 -77.14 40.84
C LEU A 149 -16.30 -78.41 40.19
N LYS A 150 -15.31 -78.33 39.28
CA LYS A 150 -14.64 -79.52 38.70
C LYS A 150 -14.06 -80.47 39.74
N THR A 151 -13.60 -79.93 40.87
CA THR A 151 -12.93 -80.70 41.93
C THR A 151 -13.84 -81.12 43.09
N LYS A 152 -15.06 -80.56 43.19
CA LYS A 152 -16.01 -80.85 44.29
C LYS A 152 -17.41 -81.29 43.86
N ALA A 153 -17.72 -81.31 42.56
CA ALA A 153 -18.98 -81.88 42.07
C ALA A 153 -18.93 -83.41 42.15
N ASP A 154 -19.60 -83.98 43.15
CA ASP A 154 -19.85 -85.41 43.28
C ASP A 154 -21.22 -85.79 42.68
N ASP A 155 -21.52 -87.09 42.61
CA ASP A 155 -22.80 -87.57 42.07
C ASP A 155 -24.02 -87.00 42.83
N ARG A 156 -23.88 -86.76 44.13
CA ARG A 156 -24.94 -86.16 44.97
C ARG A 156 -25.20 -84.71 44.58
N PHE A 157 -24.16 -83.92 44.36
CA PHE A 157 -24.24 -82.56 43.86
C PHE A 157 -24.91 -82.52 42.47
N HIS A 158 -24.51 -83.41 41.56
CA HIS A 158 -25.13 -83.51 40.22
C HIS A 158 -26.62 -83.85 40.28
N ILE A 159 -27.02 -84.81 41.11
CA ILE A 159 -28.44 -85.16 41.30
C ILE A 159 -29.21 -83.95 41.86
N SER A 160 -28.69 -83.29 42.90
CA SER A 160 -29.33 -82.11 43.52
C SER A 160 -29.56 -80.98 42.51
N VAL A 161 -28.53 -80.62 41.72
CA VAL A 161 -28.62 -79.58 40.68
C VAL A 161 -29.62 -79.95 39.58
N ASN A 162 -29.64 -81.21 39.13
CA ASN A 162 -30.59 -81.68 38.12
C ASN A 162 -32.05 -81.66 38.63
N THR A 163 -32.29 -82.08 39.87
CA THR A 163 -33.61 -81.99 40.51
C THR A 163 -34.07 -80.54 40.64
N PHE A 164 -33.20 -79.63 41.07
CA PHE A 164 -33.49 -78.20 41.15
C PHE A 164 -33.81 -77.59 39.78
N LYS A 165 -33.02 -77.90 38.75
CA LYS A 165 -33.26 -77.44 37.37
C LYS A 165 -34.59 -77.94 36.81
N SER A 166 -34.96 -79.20 37.11
CA SER A 166 -36.26 -79.78 36.77
C SER A 166 -37.42 -79.05 37.46
N ALA A 167 -37.28 -78.73 38.75
CA ALA A 167 -38.28 -77.96 39.50
C ALA A 167 -38.46 -76.54 38.95
N LEU A 168 -37.36 -75.84 38.62
CA LEU A 168 -37.40 -74.53 37.98
C LEU A 168 -38.13 -74.58 36.63
N LEU A 169 -37.78 -75.54 35.76
CA LEU A 169 -38.46 -75.75 34.48
C LEU A 169 -39.97 -76.00 34.67
N LYS A 170 -40.35 -76.85 35.62
CA LYS A 170 -41.76 -77.10 35.95
C LYS A 170 -42.47 -75.80 36.36
N SER A 171 -41.87 -75.00 37.23
CA SER A 171 -42.45 -73.72 37.68
C SER A 171 -42.60 -72.68 36.55
N ALA A 172 -41.62 -72.61 35.65
CA ALA A 172 -41.63 -71.69 34.51
C ALA A 172 -42.67 -72.09 33.45
N LEU A 173 -42.87 -73.39 33.23
CA LEU A 173 -43.91 -73.91 32.33
C LEU A 173 -45.31 -73.66 32.90
N LEU A 174 -45.53 -73.94 34.19
CA LEU A 174 -46.81 -73.66 34.86
C LEU A 174 -47.19 -72.17 34.82
N LYS A 175 -46.21 -71.27 34.92
CA LYS A 175 -46.41 -69.82 34.80
C LYS A 175 -46.69 -69.33 33.37
N LYS A 176 -46.54 -70.20 32.36
CA LYS A 176 -46.81 -69.91 30.93
C LYS A 176 -48.11 -70.53 30.43
N THR A 177 -48.72 -71.43 31.20
CA THR A 177 -50.02 -72.06 30.93
C THR A 177 -51.17 -71.46 31.75
N SER A 178 -50.92 -70.32 32.40
CA SER A 178 -51.89 -69.46 33.07
C SER A 178 -51.81 -68.04 32.49
#